data_AF-A9Q1D6-F1
#
_entry.id   AF-A9Q1D6-F1
#
_cell.length_a   1.000
_cell.length_b   1.000
_cell.length_c   1.000
_cell.angle_alpha   90.00
_cell.angle_beta   90.00
_cell.angle_gamma   90.00
#
_symmetry.space_group_name_H-M   'P 1'
#
loop_
_entity.id
_entity.type
_entity.pdbx_description
1 polymer ?
#
loop_
_entity_poly.entity_id
_entity_poly.type
_entity_poly.pdbx_seq_one_letter_code
_entity_poly.pdbx_strand_id
1 'polypeptide(L)' 'CKKKAATNVRSNKEQTVVLGTPLDYSLDDCIEYIQEDELVEVTPSSIRMCKNAKMAKKAR' A
#
# COMPACT_ATOMS: atom_id res chain seq x y z
N CYS A 1 -4.51 -6.13 -7.74
CA CYS A 1 -4.48 -6.74 -6.38
C CYS A 1 -4.75 -8.23 -6.47
N LYS A 2 -3.76 -9.11 -6.21
CA LYS A 2 -4.01 -10.56 -6.14
C LYS A 2 -4.52 -10.92 -4.74
N LYS A 3 -5.84 -11.17 -4.62
CA LYS A 3 -6.45 -11.73 -3.40
C LYS A 3 -5.99 -13.18 -3.26
N LYS A 4 -5.39 -13.53 -2.11
CA LYS A 4 -5.15 -14.93 -1.74
C LYS A 4 -6.51 -15.55 -1.38
N ALA A 5 -6.77 -16.74 -1.92
CA ALA A 5 -8.11 -17.34 -1.94
C ALA A 5 -8.58 -17.78 -0.54
N ALA A 6 -9.79 -17.36 -0.16
CA ALA A 6 -10.52 -17.92 0.97
C ALA A 6 -11.28 -19.17 0.51
N THR A 7 -10.55 -20.23 0.14
CA THR A 7 -11.19 -21.51 -0.26
C THR A 7 -11.69 -22.29 0.96
N ASN A 8 -11.35 -21.86 2.18
CA ASN A 8 -11.75 -22.51 3.43
C ASN A 8 -12.95 -21.80 4.08
N VAL A 9 -13.98 -21.47 3.30
CA VAL A 9 -15.26 -20.99 3.81
C VAL A 9 -16.08 -22.21 4.23
N ARG A 10 -16.18 -22.47 5.54
CA ARG A 10 -17.17 -23.41 6.09
C ARG A 10 -18.56 -22.85 5.78
N SER A 11 -19.48 -23.68 5.32
CA SER A 11 -20.79 -23.38 4.72
C SER A 11 -21.81 -22.62 5.58
N ASN A 12 -21.40 -22.03 6.69
CA ASN A 12 -22.25 -21.19 7.53
C ASN A 12 -21.41 -20.05 8.13
N LYS A 13 -21.05 -19.05 7.31
CA LYS A 13 -20.32 -17.89 7.81
C LYS A 13 -20.64 -16.63 7.03
N GLU A 14 -21.71 -15.96 7.46
CA GLU A 14 -21.91 -14.53 7.25
C GLU A 14 -20.87 -13.75 8.05
N GLN A 15 -19.61 -13.75 7.60
CA GLN A 15 -18.57 -12.92 8.18
C GLN A 15 -18.26 -11.75 7.25
N THR A 16 -18.84 -10.61 7.59
CA THR A 16 -18.46 -9.32 7.02
C THR A 16 -17.05 -8.99 7.51
N VAL A 17 -16.09 -8.89 6.59
CA VAL A 17 -14.73 -8.45 6.93
C VAL A 17 -14.79 -6.96 7.23
N VAL A 18 -14.63 -6.58 8.50
CA VAL A 18 -14.50 -5.18 8.91
C VAL A 18 -13.08 -4.72 8.55
N LEU A 19 -12.98 -3.76 7.63
CA LEU A 19 -11.72 -3.09 7.31
C LEU A 19 -11.52 -1.93 8.29
N GLY A 20 -10.30 -1.78 8.80
CA GLY A 20 -9.93 -0.56 9.53
C GLY A 20 -9.90 0.64 8.59
N THR A 21 -10.05 1.84 9.15
CA THR A 21 -9.90 3.10 8.41
C THR A 21 -8.50 3.18 7.79
N PRO A 22 -8.36 3.61 6.53
CA PRO A 22 -7.05 3.87 5.94
C PRO A 22 -6.31 4.97 6.71
N LEU A 23 -4.98 4.97 6.62
CA LEU A 23 -4.18 6.07 7.14
C LEU A 23 -4.10 7.18 6.09
N ASP A 24 -4.54 8.38 6.46
CA ASP A 24 -4.40 9.55 5.62
C ASP A 24 -3.05 10.22 5.91
N TYR A 25 -2.25 10.43 4.87
CA TYR A 25 -0.94 11.09 4.96
C TYR A 25 -0.99 12.45 4.29
N SER A 26 -0.33 13.44 4.89
CA SER A 26 -0.03 14.71 4.22
C SER A 26 1.20 14.59 3.31
N LEU A 27 1.47 15.62 2.51
CA LEU A 27 2.66 15.66 1.66
C LEU A 27 3.95 15.64 2.49
N ASP A 28 3.98 16.40 3.58
CA ASP A 28 5.15 16.49 4.45
C ASP A 28 5.40 15.15 5.14
N ASP A 29 4.34 14.50 5.64
CA ASP A 29 4.45 13.15 6.24
C ASP A 29 4.97 12.13 5.22
N CYS A 30 4.52 12.20 3.95
CA CYS A 30 5.02 11.30 2.89
C CYS A 30 6.51 11.52 2.61
N ILE A 31 7.00 12.77 2.70
CA ILE A 31 8.41 13.10 2.46
C ILE A 31 9.28 12.67 3.63
N GLU A 32 8.78 12.78 4.87
CA GLU A 32 9.50 12.29 6.05
C GLU A 32 9.56 10.76 6.10
N TYR A 33 8.49 10.11 5.64
CA TYR A 33 8.37 8.64 5.68
C TYR A 33 9.24 7.91 4.65
N ILE A 34 9.58 8.55 3.52
CA ILE A 34 10.12 7.85 2.37
C ILE A 34 11.60 7.45 2.50
N GLN A 35 11.97 6.30 1.94
CA GLN A 35 13.35 5.81 1.89
C GLN A 35 14.06 6.11 0.56
N GLU A 36 15.38 5.92 0.52
CA GLU A 36 16.20 6.21 -0.67
C GLU A 36 15.79 5.42 -1.93
N ASP A 37 15.20 4.24 -1.77
CA ASP A 37 14.76 3.38 -2.88
C ASP A 37 13.26 3.54 -3.21
N GLU A 38 12.62 4.58 -2.70
CA GLU A 38 11.20 4.86 -2.84
C GLU A 38 10.98 6.24 -3.49
N LEU A 39 9.78 6.45 -4.04
CA LEU A 39 9.36 7.69 -4.72
C LEU A 39 7.97 8.12 -4.24
N VAL A 40 7.76 9.43 -4.09
CA VAL A 40 6.43 10.03 -3.91
C VAL A 40 5.92 10.51 -5.27
N GLU A 41 4.79 9.98 -5.71
CA GLU A 41 4.05 10.48 -6.86
C GLU A 41 3.05 11.53 -6.39
N VAL A 42 3.20 12.76 -6.87
CA VAL A 42 2.33 13.88 -6.53
C VAL A 42 1.49 14.27 -7.74
N THR A 43 0.17 14.23 -7.57
CA THR A 43 -0.82 14.74 -8.52
C THR A 43 -1.70 15.77 -7.82
N PRO A 44 -2.35 16.71 -8.53
CA PRO A 44 -3.19 17.73 -7.89
C PRO A 44 -4.32 17.15 -7.02
N SER A 45 -4.75 15.91 -7.31
CA SER A 45 -5.84 15.24 -6.61
C SER A 45 -5.38 14.15 -5.64
N SER A 46 -4.13 13.69 -5.71
CA SER A 46 -3.67 12.55 -4.89
C SER A 46 -2.16 12.49 -4.73
N ILE A 47 -1.74 11.97 -3.57
CA ILE A 47 -0.35 11.69 -3.23
C ILE A 47 -0.24 10.18 -3.02
N ARG A 48 0.78 9.54 -3.60
CA ARG A 48 1.02 8.09 -3.46
C ARG A 48 2.49 7.80 -3.24
N MET A 49 2.79 6.85 -2.38
CA MET A 49 4.14 6.33 -2.17
C MET A 49 4.33 5.05 -3.00
N CYS A 50 5.47 4.98 -3.69
CA CYS A 50 5.79 3.92 -4.65
C CYS A 50 7.22 3.45 -4.45
N LYS A 51 7.49 2.14 -4.59
CA LYS A 51 8.88 1.65 -4.61
C LYS A 51 9.53 1.91 -5.96
N ASN A 52 10.77 2.38 -5.97
CA ASN A 52 11.48 2.62 -7.22
C ASN A 52 11.99 1.31 -7.81
N ALA A 53 11.29 0.80 -8.83
CA ALA A 53 11.65 -0.43 -9.52
C ALA A 53 13.05 -0.40 -10.16
N LYS A 54 13.58 0.80 -10.46
CA LYS A 54 14.94 0.96 -11.02
C LYS A 54 16.03 0.89 -9.96
N MET A 55 15.73 1.24 -8.71
CA MET A 55 16.69 1.21 -7.59
C MET A 55 16.68 -0.11 -6.83
N ALA A 56 15.58 -0.87 -6.91
CA ALA A 56 15.41 -2.18 -6.27
C ALA A 56 16.40 -3.28 -6.75
N LYS A 57 17.19 -3.04 -7.81
CA LYS A 57 18.15 -4.00 -8.39
C LYS A 57 19.61 -3.78 -7.97
N LYS A 58 19.88 -2.96 -6.96
CA LYS A 58 21.24 -2.74 -6.45
C LYS A 58 21.50 -3.44 -5.11
N ALA A 59 21.06 -4.70 -4.98
CA ALA A 59 21.66 -5.62 -4.03
C ALA A 59 22.82 -6.32 -4.78
N ARG A 60 24.06 -5.99 -4.40
CA ARG A 60 25.22 -6.84 -4.71
C ARG A 60 25.13 -8.13 -3.91
#